data_AF-A0A933C0F8-F1
#
_entry.id   AF-A0A933C0F8-F1
#
_cell.length_a   1.000
_cell.length_b   1.000
_cell.length_c   1.000
_cell.angle_alpha   90.00
_cell.angle_beta   90.00
_cell.angle_gamma   90.00
#
_symmetry.space_group_name_H-M   'P 1'
#
loop_
_entity.id
_entity.type
_entity.pdbx_description
1 polymer ?
#
loop_
_entity_poly.entity_id
_entity_poly.type
_entity_poly.pdbx_seq_one_letter_code
_entity_poly.pdbx_strand_id
1 'polypeptide(L)'
;MMSEPLVVLGQIVGASFAAGLNLYATVALLGVASRLGWIPDLPPTLQGLENGLVIASASGLYLVEFVVDKVRHVDSLWDTIHTFIRPSAAALLSFAALAAAPLPWQLAGGLLGGAIALAAHGGKAGLRLALNASPDPVSRALISTAEDVLALGFVVGALRYPAAALAGFGAGAVVGVRFGPRLWRAFLLGFRALAARVRRVFDRARWREAAELPRDLRALLGPPPLGRAPPRAARVAVKDLRGVGAYRNGWLVITPDSRVFLYRSRFRPRRLELPLGRSGSVRHGLWADALELETDHARFTMFLLKDGPPAEAAISELSLSGLATPALESAPA
;
A
#
# COMPACT_ATOMS: atom_id res chain seq x y z
N MET A 1 -4.89 2.43 -39.57
CA MET A 1 -6.00 2.70 -38.62
C MET A 1 -5.94 1.68 -37.50
N MET A 2 -6.12 2.08 -36.23
CA MET A 2 -6.31 1.12 -35.15
C MET A 2 -7.63 0.40 -35.33
N SER A 3 -7.69 -0.89 -34.98
CA SER A 3 -8.96 -1.62 -34.96
C SER A 3 -9.85 -1.10 -33.83
N GLU A 4 -11.17 -1.13 -34.04
CA GLU A 4 -12.16 -0.71 -33.05
C GLU A 4 -11.93 -1.35 -31.65
N PRO A 5 -11.62 -2.66 -31.52
CA PRO A 5 -11.34 -3.25 -30.21
C PRO A 5 -10.14 -2.63 -29.48
N LEU A 6 -9.11 -2.18 -30.21
CA LEU A 6 -7.94 -1.54 -29.60
C LEU A 6 -8.26 -0.13 -29.10
N VAL A 7 -9.18 0.58 -29.77
CA VAL A 7 -9.66 1.89 -29.31
C VAL A 7 -10.43 1.74 -28.00
N VAL A 8 -11.39 0.82 -27.97
CA VAL A 8 -12.19 0.52 -26.77
C VAL A 8 -11.31 0.06 -25.60
N LEU A 9 -10.33 -0.82 -25.88
CA LEU A 9 -9.37 -1.26 -24.86
C LEU A 9 -8.55 -0.08 -24.31
N GLY A 10 -8.06 0.80 -25.19
CA GLY A 10 -7.30 1.99 -24.78
C GLY A 10 -8.12 2.93 -23.89
N GLN A 11 -9.40 3.13 -24.22
CA GLN A 11 -10.32 3.95 -23.42
C GLN A 11 -10.60 3.31 -22.06
N ILE A 12 -10.89 2.01 -21.99
CA ILE A 12 -11.12 1.27 -20.74
C ILE A 12 -9.88 1.32 -19.85
N VAL A 13 -8.71 1.02 -20.41
CA VAL A 13 -7.43 1.04 -19.69
C VAL A 13 -7.14 2.44 -19.15
N GLY A 14 -7.32 3.47 -19.99
CA GLY A 14 -7.06 4.86 -19.63
C GLY A 14 -8.00 5.39 -18.55
N ALA A 15 -9.31 5.21 -18.74
CA ALA A 15 -10.32 5.62 -17.77
C ALA A 15 -10.18 4.85 -16.45
N SER A 16 -9.86 3.56 -16.49
CA SER A 16 -9.66 2.76 -15.27
C SER A 16 -8.40 3.15 -14.52
N PHE A 17 -7.29 3.39 -15.22
CA PHE A 17 -6.05 3.84 -14.60
C PHE A 17 -6.24 5.19 -13.93
N ALA A 18 -6.86 6.13 -14.65
CA ALA A 18 -7.18 7.44 -14.11
C ALA A 18 -8.18 7.38 -12.95
N ALA A 19 -9.21 6.53 -13.01
CA ALA A 19 -10.16 6.35 -11.91
C ALA A 19 -9.49 5.77 -10.66
N GLY A 20 -8.46 4.92 -10.84
CA GLY A 20 -7.59 4.48 -9.76
C GLY A 20 -6.82 5.63 -9.10
N LEU A 21 -6.32 6.60 -9.88
CA LEU A 21 -5.59 7.77 -9.38
C LEU A 21 -6.49 8.87 -8.80
N ASN A 22 -7.58 9.21 -9.51
CA ASN A 22 -8.63 10.16 -9.13
C ASN A 22 -9.98 9.81 -9.80
N LEU A 23 -10.86 9.10 -9.09
CA LEU A 23 -12.18 8.69 -9.61
C LEU A 23 -13.05 9.89 -9.96
N TYR A 24 -13.13 10.86 -9.06
CA TYR A 24 -14.06 11.97 -9.19
C TYR A 24 -13.67 12.91 -10.35
N ALA A 25 -12.37 13.19 -10.49
CA ALA A 25 -11.84 13.89 -11.65
C ALA A 25 -12.15 13.14 -12.96
N THR A 26 -11.97 11.81 -12.96
CA THR A 26 -12.25 10.97 -14.14
C THR A 26 -13.72 11.05 -14.55
N VAL A 27 -14.65 10.90 -13.60
CA VAL A 27 -16.10 10.97 -13.87
C VAL A 27 -16.51 12.36 -14.36
N ALA A 28 -16.05 13.42 -13.67
CA ALA A 28 -16.35 14.80 -14.07
C ALA A 28 -15.82 15.10 -15.47
N LEU A 29 -14.57 14.70 -15.76
CA LEU A 29 -13.94 14.94 -17.05
C LEU A 29 -14.62 14.17 -18.18
N LEU A 30 -14.99 12.89 -17.96
CA LEU A 30 -15.73 12.11 -18.96
C LEU A 30 -17.08 12.76 -19.28
N GLY A 31 -17.82 13.19 -18.26
CA GLY A 31 -19.10 13.88 -18.43
C GLY A 31 -18.98 15.21 -19.17
N VAL A 32 -18.02 16.06 -18.78
CA VAL A 32 -17.75 17.35 -19.45
C VAL A 32 -17.29 17.12 -20.89
N ALA A 33 -16.36 16.19 -21.10
CA ALA A 33 -15.81 15.92 -22.42
C ALA A 33 -16.89 15.40 -23.39
N SER A 34 -17.80 14.53 -22.92
CA SER A 34 -18.92 14.07 -23.73
C SER A 34 -19.89 15.22 -24.04
N ARG A 35 -20.27 16.00 -23.03
CA ARG A 35 -21.20 17.13 -23.17
C ARG A 35 -20.69 18.23 -24.11
N LEU A 36 -19.38 18.44 -24.16
CA LEU A 36 -18.74 19.43 -25.04
C LEU A 36 -18.36 18.85 -26.42
N GLY A 37 -18.66 17.59 -26.70
CA GLY A 37 -18.31 16.93 -27.96
C GLY A 37 -16.80 16.76 -28.17
N TRP A 38 -16.03 16.70 -27.08
CA TRP A 38 -14.58 16.48 -27.14
C TRP A 38 -14.21 15.02 -27.40
N ILE A 39 -15.15 14.12 -27.12
CA ILE A 39 -15.01 12.69 -27.30
C ILE A 39 -16.23 12.16 -28.07
N PRO A 40 -16.12 10.97 -28.68
CA PRO A 40 -17.30 10.30 -29.24
C PRO A 40 -18.36 10.10 -28.16
N ASP A 41 -19.62 10.08 -28.58
CA ASP A 41 -20.76 9.90 -27.68
C ASP A 41 -20.55 8.69 -26.77
N LEU A 42 -20.81 8.89 -25.49
CA LEU A 42 -20.76 7.80 -24.53
C LEU A 42 -21.82 6.75 -24.88
N PRO A 43 -21.54 5.45 -24.63
CA PRO A 43 -22.56 4.41 -24.74
C PRO A 43 -23.81 4.77 -23.94
N PRO A 44 -25.02 4.32 -24.34
CA PRO A 44 -26.27 4.68 -23.67
C PRO A 44 -26.27 4.45 -22.15
N THR A 45 -25.56 3.42 -21.69
CA THR A 45 -25.34 3.07 -20.28
C THR A 45 -24.49 4.08 -19.49
N LEU A 46 -23.72 4.92 -20.16
CA LEU A 46 -22.83 5.93 -19.59
C LEU A 46 -23.26 7.38 -19.88
N GLN A 47 -24.27 7.61 -20.72
CA GLN A 47 -24.76 8.97 -21.02
C GLN A 47 -25.23 9.73 -19.77
N GLY A 48 -25.61 9.02 -18.69
CA GLY A 48 -25.89 9.63 -17.39
C GLY A 48 -24.74 10.48 -16.82
N LEU A 49 -23.49 10.24 -17.25
CA LEU A 49 -22.32 11.03 -16.85
C LEU A 49 -22.39 12.48 -17.38
N GLU A 50 -23.13 12.75 -18.45
CA GLU A 50 -23.31 14.09 -19.01
C GLU A 50 -24.25 14.97 -18.17
N ASN A 51 -25.00 14.35 -17.25
CA ASN A 51 -25.93 15.06 -16.40
C ASN A 51 -25.19 16.11 -15.54
N GLY A 52 -25.66 17.35 -15.59
CA GLY A 52 -25.03 18.48 -14.89
C GLY A 52 -24.87 18.26 -13.38
N LEU A 53 -25.81 17.55 -12.73
CA LEU A 53 -25.71 17.21 -11.32
C LEU A 53 -24.61 16.17 -11.07
N VAL A 54 -24.49 15.14 -11.92
CA VAL A 54 -23.43 14.13 -11.80
C VAL A 54 -22.06 14.79 -11.97
N ILE A 55 -21.89 15.64 -12.98
CA ILE A 55 -20.67 16.41 -13.20
C ILE A 55 -20.37 17.33 -12.01
N ALA A 56 -21.37 18.07 -11.51
CA ALA A 56 -21.19 18.98 -10.38
C ALA A 56 -20.82 18.23 -9.10
N SER A 57 -21.48 17.11 -8.80
CA SER A 57 -21.18 16.27 -7.64
C SER A 57 -19.78 15.65 -7.73
N ALA A 58 -19.42 15.10 -8.90
CA ALA A 58 -18.08 14.58 -9.13
C ALA A 58 -17.02 15.68 -9.01
N SER A 59 -17.27 16.88 -9.56
CA SER A 59 -16.35 18.02 -9.42
C SER A 59 -16.20 18.46 -7.96
N GLY A 60 -17.30 18.53 -7.21
CA GLY A 60 -17.25 18.86 -5.78
C GLY A 60 -16.47 17.82 -4.96
N LEU A 61 -16.69 16.52 -5.21
CA LEU A 61 -15.93 15.45 -4.55
C LEU A 61 -14.46 15.44 -4.95
N TYR A 62 -14.13 15.81 -6.19
CA TYR A 62 -12.75 16.04 -6.60
C TYR A 62 -12.11 17.19 -5.82
N LEU A 63 -12.81 18.31 -5.61
CA LEU A 63 -12.29 19.41 -4.79
C LEU A 63 -12.08 18.99 -3.34
N VAL A 64 -13.00 18.21 -2.76
CA VAL A 64 -12.83 17.64 -1.42
C VAL A 64 -11.57 16.76 -1.38
N GLU A 65 -11.43 15.84 -2.33
CA GLU A 65 -10.25 14.98 -2.43
C GLU A 65 -8.95 15.79 -2.56
N PHE A 66 -8.95 16.81 -3.42
CA PHE A 66 -7.80 17.69 -3.61
C PHE A 66 -7.38 18.39 -2.32
N VAL A 67 -8.34 18.79 -1.47
CA VAL A 67 -8.04 19.38 -0.15
C VAL A 67 -7.58 18.31 0.83
N VAL A 68 -8.26 17.16 0.87
CA VAL A 68 -7.94 16.04 1.76
C VAL A 68 -6.52 15.52 1.53
N ASP A 69 -6.07 15.42 0.29
CA ASP A 69 -4.72 14.98 -0.08
C ASP A 69 -3.61 15.90 0.48
N LYS A 70 -3.96 17.13 0.87
CA LYS A 70 -3.02 18.09 1.48
C LYS A 70 -2.95 17.97 3.00
N VAL A 71 -3.96 17.35 3.63
CA VAL A 71 -4.02 17.19 5.09
C VAL A 71 -3.44 15.85 5.51
N ARG A 72 -2.31 15.89 6.22
CA ARG A 72 -1.64 14.69 6.74
C ARG A 72 -2.61 13.83 7.55
N HIS A 73 -2.55 12.51 7.34
CA HIS A 73 -3.37 11.48 8.00
C HIS A 73 -4.81 11.39 7.49
N VAL A 74 -5.43 12.51 7.14
CA VAL A 74 -6.76 12.52 6.49
C VAL A 74 -6.65 11.89 5.10
N ASP A 75 -5.58 12.20 4.36
CA ASP A 75 -5.18 11.55 3.11
C ASP A 75 -5.21 10.01 3.21
N SER A 76 -4.60 9.47 4.25
CA SER A 76 -4.48 8.02 4.47
C SER A 76 -5.83 7.36 4.77
N LEU A 77 -6.71 8.05 5.50
CA LEU A 77 -8.07 7.57 5.79
C LEU A 77 -8.92 7.59 4.52
N TRP A 78 -8.85 8.66 3.75
CA TRP A 78 -9.51 8.80 2.46
C TRP A 78 -9.08 7.70 1.49
N ASP A 79 -7.77 7.48 1.35
CA ASP A 79 -7.19 6.42 0.51
C ASP A 79 -7.63 5.02 0.96
N THR A 80 -7.84 4.80 2.26
CA THR A 80 -8.34 3.53 2.79
C THR A 80 -9.76 3.27 2.30
N ILE A 81 -10.67 4.23 2.48
CA ILE A 81 -12.07 4.12 2.03
C ILE A 81 -12.11 3.89 0.51
N HIS A 82 -11.29 4.65 -0.22
CA HIS A 82 -11.27 4.62 -1.67
C HIS A 82 -10.60 3.40 -2.29
N THR A 83 -9.91 2.59 -1.48
CA THR A 83 -9.44 1.27 -1.91
C THR A 83 -10.60 0.36 -2.33
N PHE A 84 -11.81 0.60 -1.81
CA PHE A 84 -13.01 -0.14 -2.23
C PHE A 84 -13.81 0.61 -3.28
N ILE A 85 -13.96 1.94 -3.10
CA ILE A 85 -14.80 2.75 -3.99
C ILE A 85 -14.23 2.80 -5.41
N ARG A 86 -12.92 3.08 -5.58
CA ARG A 86 -12.32 3.30 -6.90
C ARG A 86 -12.30 2.05 -7.76
N PRO A 87 -11.84 0.87 -7.28
CA PRO A 87 -11.86 -0.34 -8.09
C PRO A 87 -13.28 -0.74 -8.49
N SER A 88 -14.24 -0.60 -7.56
CA SER A 88 -15.63 -0.92 -7.83
C SER A 88 -16.23 0.02 -8.88
N ALA A 89 -15.99 1.34 -8.76
CA ALA A 89 -16.46 2.31 -9.73
C ALA A 89 -15.82 2.12 -11.11
N ALA A 90 -14.50 1.87 -11.18
CA ALA A 90 -13.82 1.58 -12.44
C ALA A 90 -14.32 0.28 -13.10
N ALA A 91 -14.64 -0.74 -12.30
CA ALA A 91 -15.25 -1.96 -12.78
C ALA A 91 -16.64 -1.71 -13.38
N LEU A 92 -17.47 -0.92 -12.70
CA LEU A 92 -18.80 -0.54 -13.20
C LEU A 92 -18.72 0.30 -14.48
N LEU A 93 -17.82 1.29 -14.52
CA LEU A 93 -17.58 2.12 -15.71
C LEU A 93 -17.13 1.27 -16.91
N SER A 94 -16.20 0.34 -16.69
CA SER A 94 -15.67 -0.52 -17.77
C SER A 94 -16.68 -1.55 -18.24
N PHE A 95 -17.48 -2.12 -17.32
CA PHE A 95 -18.60 -2.99 -17.66
C PHE A 95 -19.62 -2.23 -18.52
N ALA A 96 -20.04 -1.05 -18.07
CA ALA A 96 -21.01 -0.22 -18.78
C ALA A 96 -20.48 0.27 -20.14
N ALA A 97 -19.18 0.58 -20.26
CA ALA A 97 -18.56 0.97 -21.52
C ALA A 97 -18.65 -0.13 -22.61
N LEU A 98 -18.76 -1.39 -22.19
CA LEU A 98 -18.87 -2.55 -23.08
C LEU A 98 -20.31 -3.01 -23.30
N ALA A 99 -21.33 -2.20 -23.00
CA ALA A 99 -22.73 -2.63 -23.04
C ALA A 99 -23.20 -3.24 -24.38
N ALA A 100 -22.57 -2.87 -25.49
CA ALA A 100 -22.86 -3.45 -26.82
C ALA A 100 -22.19 -4.82 -27.08
N ALA A 101 -21.22 -5.22 -26.25
CA ALA A 101 -20.51 -6.48 -26.36
C ALA A 101 -21.29 -7.62 -25.67
N PRO A 102 -21.04 -8.90 -26.02
CA PRO A 102 -21.58 -10.03 -25.27
C PRO A 102 -21.22 -9.97 -23.78
N LEU A 103 -22.12 -10.45 -22.91
CA LEU A 103 -21.95 -10.41 -21.45
C LEU A 103 -20.58 -10.90 -20.93
N PRO A 104 -19.98 -11.99 -21.46
CA PRO A 104 -18.64 -12.41 -21.03
C PRO A 104 -17.57 -11.31 -21.19
N TRP A 105 -17.65 -10.51 -22.25
CA TRP A 105 -16.72 -9.41 -22.49
C TRP A 105 -16.98 -8.23 -21.56
N GLN A 106 -18.24 -7.93 -21.25
CA GLN A 106 -18.59 -6.91 -20.26
C GLN A 106 -18.03 -7.25 -18.89
N LEU A 107 -18.21 -8.50 -18.44
CA LEU A 107 -17.67 -9.00 -17.18
C LEU A 107 -16.14 -8.96 -17.16
N ALA A 108 -15.50 -9.40 -18.25
CA ALA A 108 -14.05 -9.34 -18.39
C ALA A 108 -13.52 -7.91 -18.33
N GLY A 109 -14.19 -6.96 -19.01
CA GLY A 109 -13.84 -5.55 -18.99
C GLY A 109 -14.04 -4.92 -17.61
N GLY A 110 -15.12 -5.26 -16.90
CA GLY A 110 -15.34 -4.83 -15.53
C GLY A 110 -14.24 -5.31 -14.57
N LEU A 111 -13.90 -6.61 -14.63
CA LEU A 111 -12.80 -7.17 -13.84
C LEU A 111 -11.45 -6.52 -14.17
N LEU A 112 -11.18 -6.32 -15.46
CA LEU A 112 -9.96 -5.66 -15.92
C LEU A 112 -9.88 -4.22 -15.41
N GLY A 113 -10.95 -3.45 -15.55
CA GLY A 113 -10.99 -2.06 -15.12
C GLY A 113 -10.82 -1.90 -13.61
N GLY A 114 -11.51 -2.74 -12.83
CA GLY A 114 -11.34 -2.77 -11.38
C GLY A 114 -9.91 -3.15 -10.96
N ALA A 115 -9.31 -4.15 -11.62
CA ALA A 115 -7.93 -4.56 -11.35
C ALA A 115 -6.92 -3.45 -11.69
N ILE A 116 -7.09 -2.76 -12.82
CA ILE A 116 -6.25 -1.63 -13.22
C ILE A 116 -6.36 -0.49 -12.19
N ALA A 117 -7.57 -0.11 -11.80
CA ALA A 117 -7.80 0.94 -10.82
C ALA A 117 -7.21 0.60 -9.44
N LEU A 118 -7.34 -0.66 -9.00
CA LEU A 118 -6.73 -1.13 -7.75
C LEU A 118 -5.19 -1.09 -7.83
N ALA A 119 -4.61 -1.48 -8.96
CA ALA A 119 -3.17 -1.43 -9.16
C ALA A 119 -2.64 0.02 -9.15
N ALA A 120 -3.33 0.94 -9.83
CA ALA A 120 -2.98 2.36 -9.84
C ALA A 120 -3.10 2.99 -8.44
N HIS A 121 -4.23 2.77 -7.75
CA HIS A 121 -4.46 3.25 -6.38
C HIS A 121 -3.45 2.67 -5.38
N GLY A 122 -3.22 1.35 -5.43
CA GLY A 122 -2.24 0.68 -4.57
C GLY A 122 -0.80 1.14 -4.84
N GLY A 123 -0.47 1.49 -6.08
CA GLY A 123 0.78 2.13 -6.46
C GLY A 123 0.95 3.50 -5.82
N LYS A 124 -0.05 4.39 -5.96
CA LYS A 124 -0.13 5.73 -5.34
C LYS A 124 0.04 5.66 -3.82
N ALA A 125 -0.82 4.89 -3.15
CA ALA A 125 -0.78 4.73 -1.69
C ALA A 125 0.53 4.07 -1.20
N GLY A 126 1.06 3.10 -1.95
CA GLY A 126 2.34 2.47 -1.66
C GLY A 126 3.53 3.43 -1.81
N LEU A 127 3.48 4.33 -2.80
CA LEU A 127 4.50 5.35 -3.03
C LEU A 127 4.50 6.39 -1.90
N ARG A 128 3.33 6.86 -1.46
CA ARG A 128 3.18 7.77 -0.31
C ARG A 128 3.81 7.18 0.96
N LEU A 129 3.60 5.89 1.21
CA LEU A 129 4.25 5.18 2.32
C LEU A 129 5.75 4.98 2.13
N ALA A 130 6.21 4.81 0.88
CA ALA A 130 7.62 4.65 0.56
C ALA A 130 8.40 5.95 0.73
N LEU A 131 7.79 7.07 0.31
CA LEU A 131 8.28 8.43 0.39
C LEU A 131 8.02 9.10 1.74
N ASN A 132 7.83 8.33 2.82
CA ASN A 132 7.63 8.79 4.21
C ASN A 132 8.83 9.60 4.79
N ALA A 133 9.65 10.23 3.94
CA ALA A 133 10.80 11.06 4.25
C ALA A 133 10.59 12.56 3.93
N SER A 134 9.48 12.99 3.32
CA SER A 134 9.22 14.43 3.11
C SER A 134 8.22 14.98 4.15
N PRO A 135 8.69 15.54 5.27
CA PRO A 135 7.83 16.30 6.19
C PRO A 135 7.35 17.61 5.57
N ASP A 136 7.96 18.05 4.46
CA ASP A 136 7.63 19.30 3.79
C ASP A 136 6.27 19.23 3.06
N PRO A 137 5.29 20.08 3.44
CA PRO A 137 3.97 20.16 2.79
C PRO A 137 4.04 20.49 1.30
N VAL A 138 5.04 21.26 0.86
CA VAL A 138 5.14 21.70 -0.55
C VAL A 138 5.42 20.51 -1.46
N SER A 139 6.41 19.69 -1.13
CA SER A 139 6.75 18.48 -1.89
C SER A 139 5.56 17.50 -2.01
N ARG A 140 4.75 17.39 -0.95
CA ARG A 140 3.54 16.54 -0.96
C ARG A 140 2.45 17.11 -1.85
N ALA A 141 2.20 18.42 -1.77
CA ALA A 141 1.25 19.09 -2.64
C ALA A 141 1.67 18.98 -4.11
N LEU A 142 2.96 19.11 -4.41
CA LEU A 142 3.50 18.92 -5.76
C LEU A 142 3.28 17.48 -6.27
N ILE A 143 3.57 16.46 -5.45
CA ILE A 143 3.32 15.06 -5.82
C ILE A 143 1.83 14.81 -6.09
N SER A 144 0.95 15.24 -5.19
CA SER A 144 -0.51 15.08 -5.36
C SER A 144 -1.03 15.84 -6.59
N THR A 145 -0.57 17.06 -6.82
CA THR A 145 -0.95 17.84 -8.02
C THR A 145 -0.46 17.15 -9.30
N ALA A 146 0.76 16.62 -9.30
CA ALA A 146 1.28 15.86 -10.42
C ALA A 146 0.47 14.59 -10.67
N GLU A 147 0.04 13.89 -9.62
CA GLU A 147 -0.86 12.73 -9.71
C GLU A 147 -2.19 13.10 -10.38
N ASP A 148 -2.79 14.23 -10.01
CA ASP A 148 -4.05 14.71 -10.59
C ASP A 148 -3.89 15.12 -12.07
N VAL A 149 -2.82 15.84 -12.40
CA VAL A 149 -2.49 16.21 -13.78
C VAL A 149 -2.24 14.96 -14.62
N LEU A 150 -1.53 13.98 -14.08
CA LEU A 150 -1.32 12.69 -14.74
C LEU A 150 -2.65 11.97 -14.96
N ALA A 151 -3.52 11.90 -13.96
CA ALA A 151 -4.83 11.25 -14.10
C ALA A 151 -5.67 11.91 -15.19
N LEU A 152 -5.83 13.23 -15.15
CA LEU A 152 -6.57 14.01 -16.14
C LEU A 152 -5.96 13.86 -17.53
N GLY A 153 -4.65 14.01 -17.65
CA GLY A 153 -3.92 13.84 -18.90
C GLY A 153 -4.07 12.44 -19.49
N PHE A 154 -4.11 11.41 -18.64
CA PHE A 154 -4.30 10.03 -19.07
C PHE A 154 -5.72 9.77 -19.59
N VAL A 155 -6.75 10.34 -18.96
CA VAL A 155 -8.15 10.28 -19.46
C VAL A 155 -8.23 10.96 -20.83
N VAL A 156 -7.79 12.22 -20.93
CA VAL A 156 -7.84 12.97 -22.20
C VAL A 156 -7.02 12.24 -23.28
N GLY A 157 -5.82 11.78 -22.93
CA GLY A 157 -4.93 11.03 -23.81
C GLY A 157 -5.57 9.72 -24.28
N ALA A 158 -6.24 8.97 -23.42
CA ALA A 158 -6.92 7.74 -23.79
C ALA A 158 -8.11 7.95 -24.73
N LEU A 159 -8.79 9.08 -24.59
CA LEU A 159 -9.95 9.42 -25.41
C LEU A 159 -9.53 9.95 -26.79
N ARG A 160 -8.51 10.81 -26.86
CA ARG A 160 -8.03 11.43 -28.11
C ARG A 160 -6.99 10.58 -28.84
N TYR A 161 -6.12 9.89 -28.10
CA TYR A 161 -4.97 9.16 -28.60
C TYR A 161 -4.86 7.75 -27.96
N PRO A 162 -5.79 6.82 -28.24
CA PRO A 162 -5.84 5.50 -27.59
C PRO A 162 -4.52 4.71 -27.69
N ALA A 163 -3.80 4.78 -28.81
CA ALA A 163 -2.48 4.17 -28.96
C ALA A 163 -1.46 4.72 -27.96
N ALA A 164 -1.41 6.05 -27.78
CA ALA A 164 -0.49 6.70 -26.86
C ALA A 164 -0.83 6.34 -25.41
N ALA A 165 -2.12 6.25 -25.06
CA ALA A 165 -2.54 5.80 -23.75
C ALA A 165 -2.19 4.33 -23.48
N LEU A 166 -2.37 3.43 -24.46
CA LEU A 166 -1.93 2.04 -24.34
C LEU A 166 -0.39 1.94 -24.18
N ALA A 167 0.36 2.74 -24.94
CA ALA A 167 1.82 2.80 -24.81
C ALA A 167 2.24 3.35 -23.43
N GLY A 168 1.62 4.43 -22.97
CA GLY A 168 1.84 5.00 -21.64
C GLY A 168 1.48 4.03 -20.52
N PHE A 169 0.38 3.29 -20.67
CA PHE A 169 -0.03 2.25 -19.73
C PHE A 169 0.97 1.10 -19.74
N GLY A 170 1.45 0.68 -20.91
CA GLY A 170 2.51 -0.33 -21.05
C GLY A 170 3.80 0.10 -20.35
N ALA A 171 4.22 1.35 -20.52
CA ALA A 171 5.37 1.91 -19.82
C ALA A 171 5.15 1.93 -18.29
N GLY A 172 3.98 2.38 -17.84
CA GLY A 172 3.57 2.34 -16.44
C GLY A 172 3.54 0.92 -15.87
N ALA A 173 3.09 -0.06 -16.65
CA ALA A 173 3.08 -1.48 -16.28
C ALA A 173 4.49 -2.04 -16.13
N VAL A 174 5.45 -1.66 -16.99
CA VAL A 174 6.87 -2.04 -16.83
C VAL A 174 7.44 -1.49 -15.52
N VAL A 175 7.17 -0.23 -15.20
CA VAL A 175 7.54 0.38 -13.92
C VAL A 175 6.84 -0.36 -12.76
N GLY A 176 5.56 -0.69 -12.93
CA GLY A 176 4.76 -1.48 -11.99
C GLY A 176 5.31 -2.87 -11.74
N VAL A 177 5.81 -3.59 -12.75
CA VAL A 177 6.47 -4.89 -12.57
C VAL A 177 7.75 -4.73 -11.76
N ARG A 178 8.53 -3.67 -12.02
CA ARG A 178 9.82 -3.42 -11.37
C ARG A 178 9.72 -2.97 -9.91
N PHE A 179 8.76 -2.09 -9.61
CA PHE A 179 8.62 -1.42 -8.30
C PHE A 179 7.34 -1.81 -7.56
N GLY A 180 6.31 -2.24 -8.28
CA GLY A 180 5.00 -2.62 -7.74
C GLY A 180 5.08 -3.66 -6.63
N PRO A 181 5.91 -4.73 -6.69
CA PRO A 181 6.02 -5.64 -5.55
C PRO A 181 6.48 -4.96 -4.25
N ARG A 182 7.27 -3.88 -4.33
CA ARG A 182 7.68 -3.09 -3.16
C ARG A 182 6.56 -2.18 -2.71
N LEU A 183 5.96 -1.42 -3.63
CA LEU A 183 4.85 -0.50 -3.34
C LEU A 183 3.63 -1.24 -2.81
N TRP A 184 3.28 -2.38 -3.40
CA TRP A 184 2.21 -3.26 -2.95
C TRP A 184 2.42 -3.76 -1.52
N ARG A 185 3.66 -4.13 -1.17
CA ARG A 185 3.96 -4.54 0.21
C ARG A 185 3.87 -3.38 1.20
N ALA A 186 4.26 -2.16 0.80
CA ALA A 186 4.07 -0.96 1.59
C ALA A 186 2.57 -0.64 1.77
N PHE A 187 1.80 -0.70 0.70
CA PHE A 187 0.34 -0.57 0.72
C PHE A 187 -0.31 -1.57 1.70
N LEU A 188 0.05 -2.86 1.60
CA LEU A 188 -0.43 -3.89 2.54
C LEU A 188 0.01 -3.64 3.99
N LEU A 189 1.18 -3.03 4.22
CA LEU A 189 1.60 -2.60 5.55
C LEU A 189 0.65 -1.52 6.10
N GLY A 190 0.24 -0.54 5.29
CA GLY A 190 -0.74 0.47 5.67
C GLY A 190 -2.05 -0.15 6.18
N PHE A 191 -2.61 -1.10 5.42
CA PHE A 191 -3.81 -1.86 5.83
C PHE A 191 -3.62 -2.62 7.13
N ARG A 192 -2.48 -3.31 7.29
CA ARG A 192 -2.16 -4.05 8.51
C ARG A 192 -2.00 -3.13 9.71
N ALA A 193 -1.42 -1.96 9.52
CA ALA A 193 -1.23 -0.93 10.54
C ALA A 193 -2.57 -0.33 10.98
N LEU A 194 -3.48 -0.05 10.04
CA LEU A 194 -4.85 0.35 10.35
C LEU A 194 -5.59 -0.73 11.15
N ALA A 195 -5.56 -1.98 10.68
CA ALA A 195 -6.18 -3.10 11.40
C ALA A 195 -5.58 -3.28 12.80
N ALA A 196 -4.29 -3.04 12.97
CA ALA A 196 -3.64 -3.04 14.27
C ALA A 196 -4.12 -1.92 15.19
N ARG A 197 -4.31 -0.72 14.63
CA ARG A 197 -4.87 0.43 15.35
C ARG A 197 -6.29 0.17 15.83
N VAL A 198 -7.15 -0.40 14.97
CA VAL A 198 -8.51 -0.79 15.33
C VAL A 198 -8.50 -1.85 16.43
N ARG A 199 -7.67 -2.89 16.30
CA ARG A 199 -7.53 -3.90 17.36
C ARG A 199 -7.08 -3.30 18.68
N ARG A 200 -6.18 -2.31 18.69
CA ARG A 200 -5.72 -1.64 19.91
C ARG A 200 -6.86 -0.96 20.70
N VAL A 201 -7.97 -0.63 20.06
CA VAL A 201 -9.15 -0.08 20.76
C VAL A 201 -9.78 -1.14 21.68
N PHE A 202 -9.71 -2.42 21.28
CA PHE A 202 -10.31 -3.54 22.01
C PHE A 202 -9.30 -4.35 22.82
N ASP A 203 -8.05 -4.40 22.37
CA ASP A 203 -6.96 -5.17 22.97
C ASP A 203 -5.81 -4.26 23.42
N ARG A 204 -5.19 -4.60 24.55
CA ARG A 204 -3.97 -3.91 24.99
C ARG A 204 -2.78 -4.28 24.09
N ALA A 205 -2.01 -3.26 23.75
CA ALA A 205 -0.70 -3.39 23.10
C ALA A 205 0.22 -4.29 23.94
N ARG A 206 0.62 -5.45 23.41
CA ARG A 206 1.42 -6.44 24.14
C ARG A 206 2.34 -7.24 23.22
N TRP A 207 3.32 -7.89 23.83
CA TRP A 207 3.97 -9.06 23.22
C TRP A 207 2.94 -10.18 23.07
N ARG A 208 2.92 -10.78 21.88
CA ARG A 208 2.08 -11.94 21.56
C ARG A 208 2.80 -13.23 21.89
N GLU A 209 2.02 -14.24 22.23
CA GLU A 209 2.55 -15.55 22.56
C GLU A 209 2.90 -16.33 21.29
N ALA A 210 3.84 -17.26 21.40
CA ALA A 210 4.22 -18.14 20.29
C ALA A 210 3.01 -18.89 19.68
N ALA A 211 2.00 -19.19 20.50
CA ALA A 211 0.78 -19.87 20.09
C ALA A 211 -0.06 -19.06 19.08
N GLU A 212 0.02 -17.73 19.12
CA GLU A 212 -0.70 -16.81 18.24
C GLU A 212 -0.06 -16.67 16.84
N LEU A 213 1.15 -17.21 16.64
CA LEU A 213 1.76 -17.20 15.32
C LEU A 213 1.05 -18.17 14.38
N PRO A 214 1.03 -17.87 13.07
CA PRO A 214 0.62 -18.84 12.07
C PRO A 214 1.40 -20.16 12.21
N ARG A 215 0.69 -21.30 12.11
CA ARG A 215 1.22 -22.64 12.39
C ARG A 215 2.52 -22.95 11.63
N ASP A 216 2.58 -22.57 10.36
CA ASP A 216 3.73 -22.74 9.47
C ASP A 216 4.95 -21.89 9.88
N LEU A 217 4.73 -20.67 10.38
CA LEU A 217 5.81 -19.83 10.91
C LEU A 217 6.26 -20.32 12.29
N ARG A 218 5.31 -20.72 13.14
CA ARG A 218 5.60 -21.27 14.47
C ARG A 218 6.47 -22.54 14.39
N ALA A 219 6.25 -23.37 13.38
CA ALA A 219 7.05 -24.57 13.15
C ALA A 219 8.56 -24.27 12.94
N LEU A 220 8.92 -23.05 12.53
CA LEU A 220 10.31 -22.64 12.34
C LEU A 220 11.05 -22.32 13.65
N LEU A 221 10.34 -22.18 14.78
CA LEU A 221 10.94 -21.85 16.08
C LEU A 221 11.47 -23.09 16.82
N GLY A 222 11.03 -24.29 16.45
CA GLY A 222 11.28 -25.51 17.22
C GLY A 222 10.50 -25.53 18.55
N PRO A 223 10.55 -26.65 19.30
CA PRO A 223 10.00 -26.70 20.66
C PRO A 223 10.81 -25.80 21.60
N PRO A 224 10.18 -25.03 22.49
CA PRO A 224 10.90 -24.24 23.48
C PRO A 224 11.69 -25.17 24.40
N PRO A 225 12.97 -24.85 24.73
CA PRO A 225 13.73 -25.60 25.71
C PRO A 225 13.00 -25.63 27.06
N LEU A 226 12.97 -26.80 27.71
CA LEU A 226 12.34 -26.97 29.02
C LEU A 226 12.94 -25.98 30.03
N GLY A 227 12.07 -25.28 30.78
CA GLY A 227 12.47 -24.31 31.80
C GLY A 227 12.91 -22.94 31.28
N ARG A 228 12.89 -22.68 29.97
CA ARG A 228 13.15 -21.35 29.40
C ARG A 228 11.86 -20.56 29.16
N ALA A 229 11.95 -19.23 29.24
CA ALA A 229 10.84 -18.35 28.95
C ALA A 229 10.30 -18.57 27.52
N PRO A 230 8.98 -18.57 27.33
CA PRO A 230 8.37 -18.82 26.02
C PRO A 230 8.71 -17.71 25.01
N PRO A 231 8.71 -18.01 23.70
CA PRO A 231 8.95 -17.00 22.67
C PRO A 231 7.88 -15.91 22.71
N ARG A 232 8.32 -14.66 22.64
CA ARG A 232 7.46 -13.48 22.54
C ARG A 232 7.50 -12.94 21.12
N ALA A 233 6.38 -12.48 20.59
CA ALA A 233 6.29 -12.06 19.21
C ALA A 233 5.56 -10.72 19.01
N ALA A 234 5.92 -10.01 17.95
CA ALA A 234 5.27 -8.78 17.54
C ALA A 234 5.12 -8.73 16.02
N ARG A 235 4.03 -8.15 15.53
CA ARG A 235 3.84 -7.93 14.10
C ARG A 235 4.69 -6.76 13.64
N VAL A 236 5.50 -7.01 12.62
CA VAL A 236 6.39 -5.99 12.07
C VAL A 236 6.41 -6.05 10.55
N ALA A 237 6.90 -4.99 9.92
CA ALA A 237 7.43 -5.03 8.57
C ALA A 237 8.86 -4.53 8.53
N VAL A 238 9.69 -5.10 7.67
CA VAL A 238 11.12 -4.76 7.59
C VAL A 238 11.46 -4.15 6.24
N LYS A 239 12.29 -3.10 6.24
CA LYS A 239 12.84 -2.43 5.06
C LYS A 239 14.36 -2.37 5.16
N ASP A 240 15.02 -2.53 4.02
CA ASP A 240 16.48 -2.44 3.84
C ASP A 240 17.31 -3.48 4.61
N LEU A 241 16.67 -4.55 5.11
CA LEU A 241 17.37 -5.72 5.63
C LEU A 241 17.83 -6.64 4.48
N ARG A 242 19.12 -6.97 4.50
CA ARG A 242 19.78 -7.82 3.48
C ARG A 242 19.03 -9.15 3.31
N GLY A 243 18.72 -9.52 2.07
CA GLY A 243 18.02 -10.77 1.74
C GLY A 243 16.49 -10.78 1.94
N VAL A 244 15.90 -9.72 2.52
CA VAL A 244 14.45 -9.67 2.82
C VAL A 244 13.66 -8.82 1.82
N GLY A 245 14.30 -7.78 1.30
CA GLY A 245 13.70 -6.76 0.44
C GLY A 245 12.91 -5.71 1.23
N ALA A 246 12.29 -4.75 0.52
CA ALA A 246 11.60 -3.62 1.15
C ALA A 246 10.18 -3.97 1.62
N TYR A 247 9.77 -3.43 2.78
CA TYR A 247 8.43 -3.54 3.39
C TYR A 247 7.93 -4.97 3.56
N ARG A 248 8.83 -5.91 3.89
CA ARG A 248 8.42 -7.31 4.09
C ARG A 248 7.65 -7.45 5.40
N ASN A 249 6.37 -7.79 5.30
CA ASN A 249 5.53 -8.10 6.46
C ASN A 249 5.92 -9.44 7.10
N GLY A 250 5.95 -9.49 8.42
CA GLY A 250 6.28 -10.70 9.18
C GLY A 250 6.09 -10.51 10.68
N TRP A 251 6.86 -11.29 11.44
CA TRP A 251 6.85 -11.33 12.89
C TRP A 251 8.27 -11.19 13.41
N LEU A 252 8.48 -10.22 14.30
CA LEU A 252 9.62 -10.21 15.19
C LEU A 252 9.34 -11.23 16.29
N VAL A 253 10.25 -12.17 16.52
CA VAL A 253 10.18 -13.11 17.62
C VAL A 253 11.44 -13.01 18.46
N ILE A 254 11.26 -12.81 19.75
CA ILE A 254 12.32 -12.76 20.75
C ILE A 254 12.26 -14.06 21.54
N THR A 255 13.41 -14.72 21.56
CA THR A 255 13.71 -15.85 22.45
C THR A 255 14.85 -15.44 23.37
N PRO A 256 15.10 -16.16 24.48
CA PRO A 256 16.22 -15.85 25.38
C PRO A 256 17.58 -15.77 24.67
N ASP A 257 17.78 -16.63 23.66
CA ASP A 257 19.10 -16.81 23.03
C ASP A 257 19.18 -16.15 21.64
N SER A 258 18.04 -15.79 21.02
CA SER A 258 18.02 -15.27 19.66
C SER A 258 16.85 -14.33 19.36
N ARG A 259 17.05 -13.45 18.38
CA ARG A 259 16.01 -12.59 17.82
C ARG A 259 15.85 -12.96 16.36
N VAL A 260 14.63 -13.29 15.95
CA VAL A 260 14.37 -13.79 14.61
C VAL A 260 13.23 -13.04 13.95
N PHE A 261 13.36 -12.86 12.65
CA PHE A 261 12.29 -12.37 11.79
C PHE A 261 11.70 -13.54 11.01
N LEU A 262 10.45 -13.84 11.31
CA LEU A 262 9.68 -14.87 10.62
C LEU A 262 8.77 -14.22 9.57
N TYR A 263 8.91 -14.64 8.32
CA TYR A 263 8.17 -14.04 7.21
C TYR A 263 7.86 -15.06 6.12
N ARG A 264 7.07 -14.63 5.13
CA ARG A 264 6.80 -15.45 3.93
C ARG A 264 7.47 -14.85 2.71
N SER A 265 8.14 -15.70 1.93
CA SER A 265 8.70 -15.36 0.63
C SER A 265 8.18 -16.35 -0.41
N ARG A 266 7.49 -15.86 -1.45
CA ARG A 266 6.77 -16.69 -2.42
C ARG A 266 5.96 -17.81 -1.73
N PHE A 267 5.16 -17.42 -0.74
CA PHE A 267 4.32 -18.29 0.11
C PHE A 267 5.06 -19.27 1.03
N ARG A 268 6.39 -19.44 0.91
CA ARG A 268 7.16 -20.30 1.81
C ARG A 268 7.54 -19.57 3.09
N PRO A 269 7.36 -20.20 4.27
CA PRO A 269 7.81 -19.64 5.54
C PRO A 269 9.35 -19.56 5.55
N ARG A 270 9.88 -18.47 6.09
CA ARG A 270 11.31 -18.19 6.18
C ARG A 270 11.63 -17.68 7.58
N ARG A 271 12.78 -18.12 8.10
CA ARG A 271 13.39 -17.64 9.34
C ARG A 271 14.66 -16.91 8.96
N LEU A 272 14.85 -15.72 9.52
CA LEU A 272 16.08 -14.94 9.41
C LEU A 272 16.47 -14.50 10.81
N GLU A 273 17.71 -14.75 11.20
CA GLU A 273 18.25 -14.22 12.44
C GLU A 273 18.53 -12.73 12.27
N LEU A 274 18.09 -11.93 13.24
CA LEU A 274 18.22 -10.49 13.17
C LEU A 274 19.60 -10.09 13.68
N PRO A 275 20.39 -9.32 12.91
CA PRO A 275 21.63 -8.75 13.42
C PRO A 275 21.30 -7.77 14.55
N LEU A 276 22.09 -7.83 15.62
CA LEU A 276 21.95 -6.90 16.75
C LEU A 276 22.42 -5.50 16.34
N GLY A 277 21.65 -4.49 16.70
CA GLY A 277 21.99 -3.10 16.45
C GLY A 277 23.03 -2.60 17.45
N ARG A 278 24.06 -1.90 16.97
CA ARG A 278 24.94 -1.08 17.83
C ARG A 278 24.18 0.09 18.42
N SER A 279 23.34 0.71 17.60
CA SER A 279 22.47 1.80 18.00
C SER A 279 21.07 1.57 17.42
N GLY A 280 20.08 2.11 18.11
CA GLY A 280 18.69 2.07 17.70
C GLY A 280 17.99 3.37 18.06
N SER A 281 17.20 3.91 17.14
CA SER A 281 16.30 5.04 17.42
C SER A 281 14.86 4.69 17.10
N VAL A 282 13.94 5.28 17.85
CA VAL A 282 12.50 5.13 17.62
C VAL A 282 11.98 6.42 17.02
N ARG A 283 11.33 6.31 15.85
CA ARG A 283 10.48 7.37 15.31
C ARG A 283 9.02 6.98 15.46
N HIS A 284 8.31 7.71 16.30
CA HIS A 284 6.89 7.49 16.50
C HIS A 284 6.08 7.90 15.28
N GLY A 285 5.25 6.97 14.80
CA GLY A 285 4.27 7.24 13.74
C GLY A 285 2.85 7.03 14.24
N LEU A 286 1.87 7.60 13.53
CA LEU A 286 0.45 7.39 13.83
C LEU A 286 0.06 5.91 13.61
N TRP A 287 0.52 5.33 12.50
CA TRP A 287 0.11 4.00 12.03
C TRP A 287 1.01 2.87 12.54
N ALA A 288 2.33 3.12 12.57
CA ALA A 288 3.34 2.19 13.04
C ALA A 288 4.52 2.99 13.60
N ASP A 289 5.25 2.43 14.56
CA ASP A 289 6.51 2.98 15.04
C ASP A 289 7.66 2.47 14.17
N ALA A 290 8.56 3.35 13.74
CA ALA A 290 9.72 2.96 12.97
C ALA A 290 10.91 2.82 13.92
N LEU A 291 11.41 1.59 14.06
CA LEU A 291 12.65 1.27 14.76
C LEU A 291 13.77 1.30 13.74
N GLU A 292 14.63 2.31 13.80
CA GLU A 292 15.78 2.44 12.92
C GLU A 292 16.99 1.83 13.62
N LEU A 293 17.53 0.76 13.03
CA LEU A 293 18.59 -0.06 13.62
C LEU A 293 19.83 0.04 12.76
N GLU A 294 20.96 0.34 13.40
CA GLU A 294 22.27 0.40 12.77
C GLU A 294 23.14 -0.73 13.30
N THR A 295 23.63 -1.55 12.39
CA THR A 295 24.51 -2.69 12.64
C THR A 295 25.88 -2.41 12.04
N ASP A 296 26.87 -3.25 12.35
CA ASP A 296 28.26 -3.15 11.87
C ASP A 296 28.39 -3.01 10.34
N HIS A 297 27.42 -3.53 9.59
CA HIS A 297 27.51 -3.66 8.13
C HIS A 297 26.30 -3.09 7.40
N ALA A 298 25.24 -2.66 8.10
CA ALA A 298 24.00 -2.23 7.48
C ALA A 298 23.10 -1.43 8.42
N ARG A 299 22.28 -0.57 7.84
CA ARG A 299 21.12 0.05 8.50
C ARG A 299 19.84 -0.55 7.95
N PHE A 300 18.87 -0.83 8.81
CA PHE A 300 17.56 -1.29 8.40
C PHE A 300 16.46 -0.69 9.28
N THR A 301 15.24 -0.66 8.76
CA THR A 301 14.08 -0.13 9.48
C THR A 301 13.07 -1.23 9.74
N MET A 302 12.60 -1.32 10.98
CA MET A 302 11.51 -2.21 11.37
C MET A 302 10.29 -1.37 11.77
N PHE A 303 9.19 -1.53 11.03
CA PHE A 303 7.91 -0.90 11.32
C PHE A 303 7.12 -1.79 12.28
N LEU A 304 7.08 -1.41 13.54
CA LEU A 304 6.32 -2.07 14.60
C LEU A 304 4.86 -1.61 14.58
N LEU A 305 3.93 -2.56 14.46
CA LEU A 305 2.50 -2.23 14.46
C LEU A 305 2.01 -1.86 15.85
N LYS A 306 1.00 -0.97 15.92
CA LYS A 306 0.49 -0.39 17.17
C LYS A 306 -0.20 -1.36 18.13
N ASP A 307 -0.47 -2.59 17.70
CA ASP A 307 -0.98 -3.68 18.54
C ASP A 307 0.11 -4.61 19.10
N GLY A 308 1.38 -4.26 18.85
CA GLY A 308 2.55 -4.88 19.47
C GLY A 308 2.94 -4.23 20.80
N PRO A 309 4.11 -4.60 21.36
CA PRO A 309 4.65 -3.99 22.58
C PRO A 309 5.02 -2.50 22.39
N PRO A 310 5.36 -1.78 23.49
CA PRO A 310 5.99 -0.47 23.40
C PRO A 310 7.25 -0.49 22.52
N ALA A 311 7.46 0.57 21.74
CA ALA A 311 8.56 0.64 20.78
C ALA A 311 9.93 0.64 21.47
N GLU A 312 10.00 1.24 22.66
CA GLU A 312 11.18 1.32 23.52
C GLU A 312 11.56 -0.05 24.07
N ALA A 313 10.56 -0.86 24.44
CA ALA A 313 10.78 -2.23 24.87
C ALA A 313 11.21 -3.14 23.70
N ALA A 314 10.70 -2.89 22.49
CA ALA A 314 11.10 -3.65 21.31
C ALA A 314 12.52 -3.29 20.84
N ILE A 315 12.89 -2.01 20.89
CA ILE A 315 14.21 -1.56 20.41
C ILE A 315 15.32 -1.94 21.38
N SER A 316 15.08 -1.91 22.70
CA SER A 316 16.07 -2.35 23.69
C SER A 316 16.45 -3.82 23.50
N GLU A 317 15.47 -4.68 23.19
CA GLU A 317 15.71 -6.10 22.92
C GLU A 317 16.52 -6.36 21.64
N LEU A 318 16.53 -5.39 20.71
CA LEU A 318 17.20 -5.46 19.42
C LEU A 318 18.57 -4.74 19.42
N SER A 319 18.86 -3.90 20.42
CA SER A 319 20.13 -3.21 20.57
C SER A 319 21.10 -3.99 21.48
N LEU A 320 22.40 -3.86 21.22
CA LEU A 320 23.45 -4.48 22.04
C LEU A 320 23.39 -4.02 23.51
N SER A 321 22.92 -2.80 23.76
CA SER A 321 22.69 -2.27 25.11
C SER A 321 21.63 -3.01 25.94
N GLY A 322 20.76 -3.80 25.30
CA GLY A 322 19.77 -4.64 26.00
C GLY A 322 20.30 -6.00 26.45
N LEU A 323 21.50 -6.40 26.01
CA LEU A 323 22.22 -7.50 26.63
C LEU A 323 22.94 -6.92 27.86
N ALA A 324 22.26 -6.90 29.00
CA ALA A 324 22.97 -6.88 30.27
C ALA A 324 24.01 -8.02 30.22
N THR A 325 25.27 -7.64 30.45
CA THR A 325 26.42 -8.53 30.57
C THR A 325 26.02 -9.75 31.40
N PRO A 326 26.32 -11.00 30.99
CA PRO A 326 26.15 -12.12 31.89
C PRO A 326 26.99 -11.84 33.13
N ALA A 327 26.39 -12.05 34.31
CA ALA A 327 27.06 -11.95 35.58
C ALA A 327 28.41 -12.68 35.56
N LEU A 328 29.48 -11.89 35.59
CA LEU A 328 30.86 -12.25 35.88
C LEU A 328 31.33 -11.06 36.72
N GLU A 329 31.69 -11.14 38.00
CA GLU A 329 32.22 -12.25 38.78
C GLU A 329 31.59 -12.24 40.18
N SER A 330 31.19 -13.44 40.62
CA SER A 330 31.33 -13.82 42.01
C SER A 330 32.83 -14.01 42.35
N ALA A 331 33.18 -13.60 43.58
CA ALA A 331 34.25 -14.11 44.46
C ALA A 331 35.47 -13.19 44.66
N PRO A 332 36.24 -13.35 45.76
CA PRO A 332 35.85 -13.62 47.15
C PRO A 332 36.62 -12.73 48.18
N ALA A 333 36.37 -13.01 49.47
CA ALA A 333 36.95 -12.49 50.72
C ALA A 333 36.29 -11.25 51.32
#